data_AF-A0A927P5H1-F1
#
_entry.id   AF-A0A927P5H1-F1
#
_cell.length_a   1.000
_cell.length_b   1.000
_cell.length_c   1.000
_cell.angle_alpha   90.00
_cell.angle_beta   90.00
_cell.angle_gamma   90.00
#
_symmetry.space_group_name_H-M   'P 1'
#
loop_
_entity.id
_entity.type
_entity.pdbx_description
1 polymer ?
#
loop_
_entity_poly.entity_id
_entity_poly.type
_entity_poly.pdbx_seq_one_letter_code
_entity_poly.pdbx_strand_id
1 'polypeptide(L)'
;MTFEYAAYLKILLLCGYTAAVKEYIDKALIEQDPLSDIILELSAVSSNDKVMLSVINEYLRKVDDTDIDYNKTVFNLVLSFLKTKYIEESMPMAEITALMRKIAFYTEHHFDEPWQTMYFMGDILDEVESGYLDKKDFERKFDAFINDGICFCISTVQTEESFCKRILRKIRNKK
;
A
#
# COMPACT_ATOMS: atom_id res chain seq x y z
N MET A 1 -1.80 -12.40 -14.92
CA MET A 1 -2.56 -11.85 -13.77
C MET A 1 -3.18 -12.89 -12.83
N THR A 2 -2.61 -13.10 -11.64
CA THR A 2 -3.29 -13.79 -10.52
C THR A 2 -4.28 -12.85 -9.82
N PHE A 3 -5.15 -13.35 -8.94
CA PHE A 3 -6.07 -12.49 -8.17
C PHE A 3 -5.33 -11.45 -7.31
N GLU A 4 -4.11 -11.74 -6.88
CA GLU A 4 -3.22 -10.80 -6.16
C GLU A 4 -2.82 -9.61 -7.02
N TYR A 5 -2.52 -9.82 -8.31
CA TYR A 5 -2.26 -8.70 -9.22
C TYR A 5 -3.52 -7.87 -9.44
N ALA A 6 -4.69 -8.49 -9.56
CA ALA A 6 -5.96 -7.77 -9.65
C ALA A 6 -6.21 -6.90 -8.41
N ALA A 7 -5.98 -7.46 -7.22
CA ALA A 7 -6.06 -6.75 -5.94
C ALA A 7 -5.07 -5.57 -5.88
N TYR A 8 -3.82 -5.79 -6.31
CA TYR A 8 -2.81 -4.75 -6.42
C TYR A 8 -3.23 -3.61 -7.36
N LEU A 9 -3.71 -3.92 -8.58
CA LEU A 9 -4.17 -2.92 -9.53
C LEU A 9 -5.38 -2.14 -9.00
N LYS A 10 -6.32 -2.81 -8.30
CA LYS A 10 -7.43 -2.16 -7.59
C LYS A 10 -6.91 -1.13 -6.58
N ILE A 11 -5.93 -1.51 -5.75
CA ILE A 11 -5.31 -0.61 -4.76
C ILE A 11 -4.68 0.61 -5.45
N LEU A 12 -3.93 0.41 -6.53
CA LEU A 12 -3.33 1.51 -7.28
C LEU A 12 -4.39 2.48 -7.83
N LEU A 13 -5.47 1.98 -8.43
CA LEU A 13 -6.57 2.80 -8.93
C LEU A 13 -7.26 3.59 -7.82
N LEU A 14 -7.53 2.96 -6.67
CA LEU A 14 -8.11 3.63 -5.50
C LEU A 14 -7.20 4.73 -4.92
N CYS A 15 -5.88 4.57 -5.08
CA CYS A 15 -4.89 5.57 -4.72
C CYS A 15 -4.63 6.63 -5.80
N GLY A 16 -5.27 6.54 -6.98
CA GLY A 16 -5.12 7.50 -8.08
C GLY A 16 -3.92 7.25 -9.01
N TYR A 17 -3.32 6.06 -8.98
CA TYR A 17 -2.15 5.69 -9.82
C TYR A 17 -2.54 5.05 -11.15
N THR A 18 -3.51 5.66 -11.83
CA THR A 18 -4.01 5.22 -13.14
C THR A 18 -2.90 5.08 -14.19
N ALA A 19 -1.94 6.01 -14.20
CA ALA A 19 -0.82 5.96 -15.14
C ALA A 19 0.04 4.69 -14.95
N ALA A 20 0.31 4.30 -13.70
CA ALA A 20 1.07 3.09 -13.39
C ALA A 20 0.30 1.81 -13.78
N VAL A 21 -1.03 1.81 -13.61
CA VAL A 21 -1.90 0.71 -14.04
C VAL A 21 -1.88 0.55 -15.56
N LYS A 22 -1.94 1.67 -16.30
CA LYS A 22 -1.82 1.67 -17.77
C LYS A 22 -0.47 1.13 -18.23
N GLU A 23 0.62 1.60 -17.64
CA GLU A 23 1.96 1.13 -17.98
C GLU A 23 2.11 -0.38 -17.76
N TYR A 24 1.55 -0.90 -16.66
CA TYR A 24 1.51 -2.34 -16.42
C TYR A 24 0.71 -3.09 -17.51
N ILE A 25 -0.47 -2.60 -17.87
CA ILE A 25 -1.31 -3.20 -18.94
C ILE A 25 -0.55 -3.22 -20.27
N ASP A 26 0.05 -2.10 -20.67
CA ASP A 26 0.79 -1.98 -21.93
C ASP A 26 1.97 -2.96 -21.98
N LYS A 27 2.71 -3.09 -20.87
CA LYS A 27 3.80 -4.05 -20.74
C LYS A 27 3.31 -5.50 -20.82
N ALA A 28 2.23 -5.83 -20.12
CA ALA A 28 1.67 -7.18 -20.11
C ALA A 28 1.18 -7.63 -21.50
N LEU A 29 0.65 -6.70 -22.31
CA LEU A 29 0.25 -6.96 -23.69
C LEU A 29 1.45 -7.27 -24.60
N ILE A 30 2.59 -6.61 -24.38
CA ILE A 30 3.83 -6.83 -25.16
C ILE A 30 4.46 -8.18 -24.80
N GLU A 31 4.53 -8.49 -23.50
CA GLU A 31 5.17 -9.70 -22.99
C GLU A 31 4.34 -10.97 -23.20
N GLN A 32 3.10 -10.84 -23.70
CA GLN A 32 2.15 -11.93 -23.95
C GLN A 32 1.92 -12.81 -22.71
N ASP A 33 1.67 -12.18 -21.56
CA ASP A 33 1.32 -12.88 -20.30
C ASP A 33 0.11 -13.82 -20.55
N PRO A 34 0.16 -15.12 -20.15
CA PRO A 34 -0.90 -16.12 -20.38
C PRO A 34 -2.30 -15.82 -19.79
N LEU A 35 -2.54 -14.62 -19.28
CA LEU A 35 -3.77 -14.18 -18.62
C LEU A 35 -4.45 -13.04 -19.40
N SER A 36 -4.60 -13.30 -20.70
CA SER A 36 -5.00 -12.37 -21.75
C SER A 36 -6.30 -11.62 -21.51
N ASP A 37 -7.33 -12.26 -20.97
CA ASP A 37 -8.69 -11.75 -21.15
C ASP A 37 -8.97 -10.50 -20.32
N ILE A 38 -8.56 -10.48 -19.05
CA ILE A 38 -8.73 -9.30 -18.19
C ILE A 38 -7.83 -8.14 -18.61
N ILE A 39 -6.59 -8.42 -19.03
CA ILE A 39 -5.68 -7.38 -19.51
C ILE A 39 -6.21 -6.78 -20.82
N LEU A 40 -6.78 -7.61 -21.70
CA LEU A 40 -7.45 -7.14 -22.92
C LEU A 40 -8.68 -6.28 -22.57
N GLU A 41 -9.54 -6.72 -21.66
CA GLU A 41 -10.70 -5.93 -21.21
C GLU A 41 -10.26 -4.59 -20.60
N LEU A 42 -9.25 -4.61 -19.73
CA LEU A 42 -8.68 -3.40 -19.13
C LEU A 42 -8.05 -2.48 -20.18
N SER A 43 -7.37 -3.01 -21.18
CA SER A 43 -6.79 -2.21 -22.27
C SER A 43 -7.88 -1.47 -23.07
N ALA A 44 -9.03 -2.11 -23.28
CA ALA A 44 -10.16 -1.54 -24.03
C ALA A 44 -10.84 -0.38 -23.28
N VAL A 45 -10.74 -0.36 -21.95
CA VAL A 45 -11.36 0.65 -21.07
C VAL A 45 -10.34 1.51 -20.32
N SER A 46 -9.06 1.42 -20.71
CA SER A 46 -7.92 1.99 -19.97
C SER A 46 -8.01 3.50 -19.75
N SER A 47 -8.80 4.23 -20.54
CA SER A 47 -9.02 5.67 -20.40
C SER A 47 -9.95 6.08 -19.25
N ASN A 48 -10.62 5.13 -18.57
CA ASN A 48 -11.61 5.42 -17.52
C ASN A 48 -11.43 4.57 -16.26
N ASP A 49 -10.93 5.20 -15.20
CA ASP A 49 -10.59 4.59 -13.92
C ASP A 49 -11.78 3.89 -13.25
N LYS A 50 -12.98 4.47 -13.36
CA LYS A 50 -14.18 3.88 -12.79
C LYS A 50 -14.57 2.59 -13.50
N VAL A 51 -14.37 2.54 -14.82
CA VAL A 51 -14.67 1.35 -15.61
C VAL A 51 -13.60 0.28 -15.38
N MET A 52 -12.31 0.65 -15.33
CA MET A 52 -11.24 -0.27 -14.92
C MET A 52 -11.49 -0.89 -13.55
N LEU A 53 -11.88 -0.08 -12.56
CA LEU A 53 -12.27 -0.57 -11.23
C LEU A 53 -13.46 -1.55 -11.31
N SER A 54 -14.45 -1.28 -12.15
CA SER A 54 -15.59 -2.19 -12.34
C SER A 54 -15.15 -3.55 -12.87
N VAL A 55 -14.32 -3.58 -13.91
CA VAL A 55 -13.76 -4.81 -14.50
C VAL A 55 -12.98 -5.61 -13.45
N ILE A 56 -12.09 -4.94 -12.71
CA ILE A 56 -11.28 -5.60 -11.66
C ILE A 56 -12.19 -6.15 -10.55
N ASN A 57 -13.20 -5.39 -10.10
CA ASN A 57 -14.12 -5.85 -9.07
C ASN A 57 -14.95 -7.04 -9.53
N GLU A 58 -15.40 -7.08 -10.78
CA GLU A 58 -16.12 -8.24 -11.35
C GLU A 58 -15.24 -9.49 -11.41
N TYR A 59 -13.95 -9.31 -11.68
CA TYR A 59 -12.99 -10.41 -11.65
C TYR A 59 -12.74 -10.93 -10.25
N LEU A 60 -12.49 -10.03 -9.29
CA LEU A 60 -12.27 -10.38 -7.89
C LEU A 60 -13.50 -11.01 -7.22
N ARG A 61 -14.72 -10.72 -7.68
CA ARG A 61 -15.95 -11.38 -7.19
C ARG A 61 -16.01 -12.89 -7.48
N LYS A 62 -15.12 -13.42 -8.33
CA LYS A 62 -15.08 -14.84 -8.70
C LYS A 62 -14.25 -15.69 -7.73
N VAL A 63 -13.63 -15.08 -6.73
CA VAL A 63 -12.78 -15.74 -5.73
C VAL A 63 -13.16 -15.26 -4.33
N ASP A 64 -12.96 -16.11 -3.33
CA ASP A 64 -13.10 -15.71 -1.93
C ASP A 64 -11.88 -14.87 -1.51
N ASP A 65 -12.10 -13.78 -0.77
CA ASP A 65 -11.03 -12.84 -0.36
C ASP A 65 -9.90 -13.53 0.42
N THR A 66 -10.24 -14.59 1.17
CA THR A 66 -9.30 -15.41 1.94
C THR A 66 -8.32 -16.21 1.09
N ASP A 67 -8.62 -16.41 -0.19
CA ASP A 67 -7.74 -17.14 -1.11
C ASP A 67 -6.67 -16.24 -1.74
N ILE A 68 -6.77 -14.92 -1.53
CA ILE A 68 -5.81 -13.93 -2.04
C ILE A 68 -4.72 -13.71 -0.99
N ASP A 69 -3.46 -13.95 -1.34
CA ASP A 69 -2.33 -13.75 -0.43
C ASP A 69 -1.95 -12.26 -0.30
N TYR A 70 -2.75 -11.54 0.50
CA TYR A 70 -2.53 -10.12 0.77
C TYR A 70 -1.20 -9.87 1.48
N ASN A 71 -0.93 -10.59 2.57
CA ASN A 71 0.16 -10.26 3.49
C ASN A 71 1.56 -10.56 2.95
N LYS A 72 1.67 -11.31 1.84
CA LYS A 72 2.95 -11.59 1.20
C LYS A 72 2.96 -11.20 -0.26
N THR A 73 2.11 -11.77 -1.10
CA THR A 73 2.19 -11.54 -2.55
C THR A 73 1.72 -10.14 -2.94
N VAL A 74 0.53 -9.71 -2.50
CA VAL A 74 0.05 -8.33 -2.76
C VAL A 74 0.96 -7.31 -2.08
N PHE A 75 1.38 -7.59 -0.84
CA PHE A 75 2.33 -6.73 -0.13
C PHE A 75 3.65 -6.55 -0.88
N ASN A 76 4.24 -7.61 -1.43
CA ASN A 76 5.49 -7.51 -2.19
C ASN A 76 5.34 -6.64 -3.45
N LEU A 77 4.20 -6.73 -4.15
CA LEU A 77 3.90 -5.86 -5.28
C LEU A 77 3.80 -4.39 -4.85
N VAL A 78 3.08 -4.13 -3.76
CA VAL A 78 2.96 -2.79 -3.16
C VAL A 78 4.32 -2.25 -2.70
N LEU A 79 5.13 -3.06 -2.03
CA LEU A 79 6.41 -2.64 -1.50
C LEU A 79 7.39 -2.32 -2.64
N SER A 80 7.40 -3.12 -3.70
CA SER A 80 8.18 -2.83 -4.90
C SER A 80 7.77 -1.49 -5.52
N PHE A 81 6.47 -1.23 -5.61
CA PHE A 81 5.95 0.04 -6.11
C PHE A 81 6.38 1.23 -5.24
N LEU A 82 6.22 1.12 -3.92
CA LEU A 82 6.63 2.16 -2.98
C LEU A 82 8.14 2.43 -3.04
N LYS A 83 8.95 1.36 -3.18
CA LYS A 83 10.40 1.45 -3.32
C LYS A 83 10.80 2.20 -4.58
N THR A 84 10.18 1.93 -5.73
CA THR A 84 10.39 2.69 -6.96
C THR A 84 10.03 4.16 -6.75
N LYS A 85 8.88 4.46 -6.13
CA LYS A 85 8.49 5.85 -5.85
C LYS A 85 9.48 6.58 -4.95
N TYR A 86 9.99 5.93 -3.91
CA TYR A 86 10.92 6.54 -2.97
C TYR A 86 12.34 6.70 -3.54
N ILE A 87 12.88 5.67 -4.18
CA ILE A 87 14.28 5.63 -4.62
C ILE A 87 14.44 6.25 -6.00
N GLU A 88 13.64 5.83 -6.97
CA GLU A 88 13.83 6.19 -8.39
C GLU A 88 13.14 7.51 -8.73
N GLU A 89 11.91 7.70 -8.24
CA GLU A 89 11.15 8.93 -8.48
C GLU A 89 11.37 10.00 -7.40
N SER A 90 12.19 9.70 -6.39
CA SER A 90 12.57 10.63 -5.32
C SER A 90 11.38 11.28 -4.59
N MET A 91 10.30 10.53 -4.39
CA MET A 91 9.14 11.00 -3.62
C MET A 91 9.53 11.28 -2.16
N PRO A 92 9.17 12.45 -1.60
CA PRO A 92 9.48 12.78 -0.20
C PRO A 92 8.92 11.78 0.81
N MET A 93 9.63 11.58 1.92
CA MET A 93 9.23 10.65 3.00
C MET A 93 7.82 10.95 3.57
N ALA A 94 7.44 12.22 3.65
CA ALA A 94 6.09 12.60 4.08
C ALA A 94 4.99 12.16 3.08
N GLU A 95 5.28 12.24 1.78
CA GLU A 95 4.32 11.84 0.74
C GLU A 95 4.19 10.32 0.63
N ILE A 96 5.32 9.60 0.70
CA ILE A 96 5.32 8.13 0.66
C ILE A 96 4.64 7.52 1.90
N THR A 97 4.80 8.12 3.09
CA THR A 97 4.09 7.65 4.31
C THR A 97 2.59 7.96 4.27
N ALA A 98 2.20 9.11 3.70
CA ALA A 98 0.79 9.39 3.43
C ALA A 98 0.19 8.40 2.42
N LEU A 99 0.96 7.99 1.41
CA LEU A 99 0.56 6.97 0.44
C LEU A 99 0.45 5.58 1.09
N MET A 100 1.41 5.19 1.91
CA MET A 100 1.37 3.93 2.68
C MET A 100 0.07 3.81 3.48
N ARG A 101 -0.34 4.89 4.15
CA ARG A 101 -1.59 4.93 4.91
C ARG A 101 -2.81 4.68 4.03
N LYS A 102 -2.88 5.33 2.87
CA LYS A 102 -4.00 5.13 1.91
C LYS A 102 -4.02 3.71 1.37
N ILE A 103 -2.87 3.17 0.99
CA ILE A 103 -2.75 1.80 0.48
C ILE A 103 -3.23 0.80 1.54
N ALA A 104 -2.69 0.89 2.76
CA ALA A 104 -3.10 0.01 3.86
C ALA A 104 -4.61 0.12 4.12
N PHE A 105 -5.17 1.32 4.11
CA PHE A 105 -6.61 1.50 4.29
C PHE A 105 -7.43 0.78 3.20
N TYR A 106 -7.04 0.90 1.93
CA TYR A 106 -7.74 0.26 0.81
C TYR A 106 -7.50 -1.24 0.67
N THR A 107 -6.53 -1.81 1.39
CA THR A 107 -6.42 -3.27 1.46
C THR A 107 -7.53 -3.85 2.33
N GLU A 108 -8.16 -3.07 3.21
CA GLU A 108 -9.10 -3.54 4.25
C GLU A 108 -8.46 -4.47 5.30
N HIS A 109 -7.18 -4.82 5.14
CA HIS A 109 -6.34 -5.65 6.01
C HIS A 109 -5.40 -4.81 6.92
N HIS A 110 -5.65 -3.50 7.07
CA HIS A 110 -4.79 -2.54 7.79
C HIS A 110 -4.52 -2.82 9.28
N PHE A 111 -5.17 -3.82 9.88
CA PHE A 111 -4.91 -4.23 11.25
C PHE A 111 -3.90 -5.38 11.36
N ASP A 112 -3.56 -6.03 10.25
CA ASP A 112 -2.58 -7.10 10.20
C ASP A 112 -1.22 -6.59 9.69
N GLU A 113 -0.14 -7.18 10.18
CA GLU A 113 1.18 -6.93 9.58
C GLU A 113 1.25 -7.61 8.21
N PRO A 114 1.86 -6.95 7.20
CA PRO A 114 2.68 -5.72 7.28
C PRO A 114 1.90 -4.41 7.07
N TRP A 115 0.60 -4.47 6.81
CA TRP A 115 -0.24 -3.32 6.50
C TRP A 115 -0.39 -2.36 7.69
N GLN A 116 -0.38 -2.90 8.90
CA GLN A 116 -0.42 -2.12 10.12
C GLN A 116 0.77 -1.15 10.21
N THR A 117 1.99 -1.63 9.92
CA THR A 117 3.17 -0.78 9.86
C THR A 117 2.99 0.37 8.85
N MET A 118 2.48 0.07 7.64
CA MET A 118 2.18 1.10 6.63
C MET A 118 1.14 2.11 7.11
N TYR A 119 0.08 1.64 7.77
CA TYR A 119 -1.03 2.46 8.23
C TYR A 119 -0.59 3.52 9.26
N PHE A 120 0.34 3.15 10.16
CA PHE A 120 0.83 4.03 11.21
C PHE A 120 2.09 4.81 10.86
N MET A 121 2.76 4.52 9.74
CA MET A 121 4.04 5.16 9.38
C MET A 121 3.96 6.70 9.37
N GLY A 122 2.88 7.27 8.85
CA GLY A 122 2.66 8.73 8.87
C GLY A 122 2.42 9.28 10.28
N ASP A 123 1.67 8.56 11.12
CA ASP A 123 1.45 8.96 12.51
C ASP A 123 2.77 8.91 13.32
N ILE A 124 3.70 8.01 12.96
CA ILE A 124 5.04 7.96 13.55
C ILE A 124 5.88 9.17 13.11
N LEU A 125 5.83 9.51 11.82
CA LEU A 125 6.55 10.66 11.30
C LEU A 125 6.11 11.96 11.99
N ASP A 126 4.80 12.15 12.22
CA ASP A 126 4.29 13.32 12.97
C ASP A 126 4.91 13.44 14.38
N GLU A 127 5.10 12.32 15.07
CA GLU A 127 5.68 12.27 16.41
C GLU A 127 7.20 12.54 16.38
N VAL A 128 7.90 12.12 15.32
CA VAL A 128 9.31 12.47 15.05
C VAL A 128 9.45 13.97 14.80
N GLU A 129 8.60 14.54 13.95
CA GLU A 129 8.61 15.97 13.63
C GLU A 129 8.28 16.84 14.85
N SER A 130 7.46 16.30 15.77
CA SER A 130 7.15 16.93 17.06
C SER A 130 8.25 16.74 18.12
N GLY A 131 9.32 16.01 17.82
CA GLY A 131 10.46 15.77 18.72
C GLY A 131 10.22 14.74 19.82
N TYR A 132 9.15 13.94 19.73
CA TYR A 132 8.86 12.87 20.69
C TYR A 132 9.62 11.57 20.39
N LEU A 133 10.10 11.42 19.16
CA LEU A 133 10.84 10.24 18.70
C LEU A 133 12.15 10.65 18.02
N ASP A 134 13.15 9.78 18.09
CA ASP A 134 14.44 10.01 17.45
C ASP A 134 14.32 9.92 15.92
N LYS A 135 14.70 11.00 15.23
CA LYS A 135 14.60 11.10 13.78
C LYS A 135 15.49 10.10 13.05
N LYS A 136 16.71 9.87 13.52
CA LYS A 136 17.66 8.96 12.85
C LYS A 136 17.23 7.50 12.97
N ASP A 137 16.69 7.12 14.13
CA ASP A 137 16.13 5.79 14.33
C ASP A 137 14.89 5.57 13.45
N PHE A 138 14.03 6.59 13.30
CA PHE A 138 12.89 6.52 12.38
C PHE A 138 13.34 6.37 10.93
N GLU A 139 14.25 7.21 10.45
CA GLU A 139 14.78 7.15 9.07
C GLU A 139 15.36 5.76 8.77
N ARG A 140 16.18 5.21 9.69
CA ARG A 140 16.74 3.86 9.58
C ARG A 140 15.65 2.78 9.49
N LYS A 141 14.59 2.88 10.31
CA LYS A 141 13.47 1.92 10.32
C LYS A 141 12.59 2.05 9.08
N PHE A 142 12.35 3.27 8.63
CA PHE A 142 11.64 3.56 7.39
C PHE A 142 12.39 2.94 6.19
N ASP A 143 13.70 3.14 6.12
CA ASP A 143 14.54 2.56 5.06
C ASP A 143 14.54 1.03 5.11
N ALA A 144 14.64 0.43 6.31
CA ALA A 144 14.55 -1.02 6.49
C ALA A 144 13.18 -1.58 6.06
N PHE A 145 12.10 -0.84 6.33
CA PHE A 145 10.76 -1.23 5.90
C PHE A 145 10.63 -1.16 4.37
N ILE A 146 10.98 -0.03 3.75
CA ILE A 146 10.88 0.16 2.29
C ILE A 146 11.75 -0.84 1.52
N ASN A 147 12.97 -1.10 1.99
CA ASN A 147 13.91 -1.93 1.26
C ASN A 147 13.69 -3.42 1.47
N ASP A 148 13.36 -3.83 2.70
CA ASP A 148 13.41 -5.22 3.15
C ASP A 148 12.09 -5.72 3.75
N GLY A 149 11.04 -4.88 3.82
CA GLY A 149 9.74 -5.24 4.40
C GLY A 149 9.78 -5.46 5.92
N ILE A 150 10.83 -4.97 6.60
CA ILE A 150 11.01 -5.17 8.05
C ILE A 150 10.02 -4.30 8.81
N CYS A 151 8.95 -4.93 9.30
CA CYS A 151 7.93 -4.29 10.11
C CYS A 151 8.50 -3.81 11.45
N PHE A 152 7.96 -2.71 11.96
CA PHE A 152 8.34 -2.24 13.29
C PHE A 152 7.15 -1.60 13.99
N CYS A 153 6.92 -2.05 15.21
CA CYS A 153 6.06 -1.37 16.17
C CYS A 153 6.92 -0.48 17.07
N ILE A 154 6.44 0.73 17.38
CA ILE A 154 7.02 1.53 18.46
C ILE A 154 6.54 0.94 19.79
N SER A 155 7.15 -0.15 20.21
CA SER A 155 6.88 -0.75 21.53
C SER A 155 7.74 -0.16 22.65
N THR A 156 8.51 0.91 22.41
CA THR A 156 9.48 1.43 23.40
C THR A 156 9.48 2.95 23.55
N VAL A 157 8.32 3.51 23.93
CA VAL A 157 8.33 4.77 24.69
C VAL A 157 7.73 4.45 26.06
N GLN A 158 8.60 4.37 27.07
CA GLN A 158 8.24 4.28 28.49
C GLN A 158 7.51 5.56 28.95
N THR A 159 6.26 5.68 28.57
CA THR A 159 5.30 6.61 29.17
C THR A 159 4.09 5.76 29.60
N GLU A 160 3.43 6.14 30.70
CA GLU A 160 2.33 5.39 31.33
C GLU A 160 1.18 5.01 30.37
N GLU A 161 1.12 5.65 29.20
CA GLU A 161 0.22 5.31 28.09
C GLU A 161 1.03 4.87 26.86
N SER A 162 0.84 3.62 26.42
CA SER A 162 1.52 3.06 25.25
C SER A 162 1.17 3.83 23.96
N PHE A 163 2.11 3.86 23.01
CA PHE A 163 1.94 4.46 21.69
C PHE A 163 0.62 4.02 21.01
N CYS A 164 0.32 2.72 21.03
CA CYS A 164 -0.93 2.18 20.48
C CYS A 164 -2.17 2.75 21.19
N LYS A 165 -2.13 2.99 22.51
CA LYS A 165 -3.24 3.65 23.23
C LYS A 165 -3.42 5.10 22.81
N ARG A 166 -2.34 5.86 22.63
CA ARG A 166 -2.40 7.25 22.16
C ARG A 166 -3.00 7.37 20.76
N ILE A 167 -2.61 6.47 19.86
CA ILE A 167 -3.16 6.39 18.50
C ILE A 167 -4.63 5.96 18.51
N LEU A 168 -4.99 4.89 19.23
CA LEU A 168 -6.37 4.43 19.34
C LEU A 168 -7.30 5.52 19.92
N ARG A 169 -6.78 6.37 20.82
CA ARG A 169 -7.49 7.54 21.34
C ARG A 169 -7.68 8.63 20.28
N LYS A 170 -6.65 8.96 19.49
CA LYS A 170 -6.76 9.90 18.35
C LYS A 170 -7.82 9.42 17.34
N ILE A 171 -7.89 8.12 17.06
CA ILE A 171 -8.89 7.52 16.16
C ILE A 171 -10.31 7.61 16.76
N ARG A 172 -10.47 7.32 18.06
CA ARG A 172 -11.77 7.40 18.74
C ARG A 172 -12.33 8.83 18.85
N ASN A 173 -11.45 9.82 18.97
CA ASN A 173 -11.84 11.23 19.13
C ASN A 173 -12.08 11.98 17.80
N LYS A 174 -11.93 11.31 16.65
CA LYS A 174 -12.23 11.86 15.30
C LYS A 174 -13.59 11.42 14.75
N LYS A 175 -14.43 10.73 15.54
CA LYS A 175 -15.85 10.50 15.27
C LYS A 175 -16.70 11.49 16.06
#